data_AF-A0A438FLM7-F1
#
_entry.id   AF-A0A438FLM7-F1
#
_cell.length_a   1.000
_cell.length_b   1.000
_cell.length_c   1.000
_cell.angle_alpha   90.00
_cell.angle_beta   90.00
_cell.angle_gamma   90.00
#
_symmetry.space_group_name_H-M   'P 1'
#
loop_
_entity.id
_entity.type
_entity.pdbx_description
1 polymer ?
#
loop_
_entity_poly.entity_id
_entity_poly.type
_entity_poly.pdbx_seq_one_letter_code
_entity_poly.pdbx_strand_id
1 'polypeptide(L)'
;MPKVLSVTTVKGGTTLNLTPSHVVLRGSLRSLTTEGLKQLRKRVKEVIEGQAAVHRCNAYFDRTEDYLLPAVVNDEDFAFYQEVIPGVMFSIGIRNELVGSVHSPHSPHFFLDEDVLPIGAALHTALAEIYLDEHQNPTLP
;
A
#
# COMPACT_ATOMS: atom_id res chain seq x y z
N MET A 1 -7.00 11.59 9.35
CA MET A 1 -5.90 10.97 8.56
C MET A 1 -6.25 11.01 7.08
N PRO A 2 -5.27 11.17 6.17
CA PRO A 2 -5.51 11.22 4.73
C PRO A 2 -6.08 9.90 4.18
N LYS A 3 -6.98 10.03 3.21
CA LYS A 3 -7.62 8.95 2.45
C LYS A 3 -7.50 9.33 0.98
N VAL A 4 -6.97 8.43 0.14
CA VAL A 4 -6.68 8.71 -1.26
C VAL A 4 -7.43 7.72 -2.14
N LEU A 5 -8.23 8.26 -3.06
CA LEU A 5 -8.75 7.53 -4.22
C LEU A 5 -8.03 8.08 -5.44
N SER A 6 -7.44 7.19 -6.24
CA SER A 6 -6.86 7.53 -7.54
C SER A 6 -7.52 6.70 -8.63
N VAL A 7 -8.11 7.36 -9.62
CA VAL A 7 -8.63 6.71 -10.83
C VAL A 7 -7.51 6.72 -11.87
N THR A 8 -7.01 5.53 -12.21
CA THR A 8 -5.88 5.34 -13.12
C THR A 8 -6.32 4.90 -14.52
N THR A 9 -7.58 4.53 -14.70
CA THR A 9 -8.12 4.15 -16.01
C THR A 9 -9.58 4.53 -16.13
N VAL A 10 -9.93 5.10 -17.28
CA VAL A 10 -11.30 5.36 -17.71
C VAL A 10 -11.46 4.77 -19.10
N LYS A 11 -12.35 3.79 -19.27
CA LYS A 11 -12.62 3.17 -20.57
C LYS A 11 -14.11 3.16 -20.85
N GLY A 12 -14.53 3.79 -21.94
CA GLY A 12 -15.94 3.84 -22.36
C GLY A 12 -16.06 4.03 -23.86
N GLY A 13 -16.89 3.22 -24.51
CA GLY A 13 -17.17 3.32 -25.95
C GLY A 13 -16.06 2.82 -26.86
N THR A 14 -16.40 2.69 -28.14
CA THR A 14 -15.50 2.19 -29.20
C THR A 14 -15.57 3.01 -30.48
N THR A 15 -16.60 3.85 -30.65
CA THR A 15 -16.86 4.62 -31.88
C THR A 15 -17.34 6.01 -31.53
N LEU A 16 -16.85 7.03 -32.25
CA LEU A 16 -17.08 8.46 -31.97
C LEU A 16 -18.56 8.88 -31.96
N ASN A 17 -19.40 8.18 -32.73
CA ASN A 17 -20.80 8.57 -32.93
C ASN A 17 -21.80 7.65 -32.20
N LEU A 18 -21.32 6.69 -31.40
CA LEU A 18 -22.17 5.80 -30.63
C LEU A 18 -21.99 6.10 -29.15
N THR A 19 -23.09 6.44 -28.49
CA THR A 19 -23.08 6.60 -27.03
C THR A 19 -22.75 5.25 -26.40
N PRO A 20 -21.75 5.16 -25.51
CA PRO A 20 -21.36 3.90 -24.89
C PRO A 20 -22.48 3.33 -24.01
N SER A 21 -22.67 2.01 -24.06
CA SER A 21 -23.59 1.31 -23.14
C SER A 21 -23.05 1.17 -21.72
N HIS A 22 -21.74 1.30 -21.53
CA HIS A 22 -21.07 1.22 -20.23
C HIS A 22 -19.71 1.93 -20.23
N VAL A 23 -19.25 2.25 -19.02
CA VAL A 23 -17.91 2.79 -18.74
C VAL A 23 -17.30 2.00 -17.59
N VAL A 24 -16.02 1.67 -17.69
CA VAL A 24 -15.24 1.01 -16.64
C VAL A 24 -14.19 1.97 -16.11
N LEU A 25 -14.23 2.20 -14.80
CA LEU A 25 -13.21 2.96 -14.07
C LEU A 25 -12.36 1.99 -13.25
N ARG A 26 -11.03 2.14 -13.30
CA ARG A 26 -10.09 1.39 -12.45
C ARG A 26 -9.18 2.34 -11.70
N GLY A 27 -8.70 1.90 -10.55
CA GLY A 27 -7.94 2.76 -9.65
C GLY A 27 -7.50 2.08 -8.36
N SER A 28 -6.89 2.87 -7.48
CA SER A 28 -6.46 2.43 -6.15
C SER A 28 -7.13 3.25 -5.05
N LEU A 29 -7.38 2.60 -3.92
CA LEU A 29 -7.82 3.21 -2.67
C LEU A 29 -6.71 2.99 -1.65
N ARG A 30 -6.22 4.06 -1.02
CA ARG A 30 -5.17 4.02 -0.01
C ARG A 30 -5.60 4.80 1.24
N SER A 31 -5.25 4.29 2.41
CA SER A 31 -5.42 4.99 3.68
C SER A 31 -4.33 4.58 4.66
N LEU A 32 -3.98 5.47 5.59
CA LEU A 32 -3.04 5.19 6.68
C LEU A 32 -3.67 4.41 7.85
N THR A 33 -4.98 4.13 7.80
CA THR A 33 -5.67 3.32 8.81
C THR A 33 -6.61 2.32 8.14
N THR A 34 -6.74 1.12 8.69
CA THR A 34 -7.70 0.11 8.21
C THR A 34 -9.13 0.65 8.27
N GLU A 35 -9.44 1.38 9.33
CA GLU A 35 -10.74 2.04 9.49
C GLU A 35 -10.97 3.12 8.41
N GLY A 36 -9.94 3.94 8.12
CA GLY A 36 -10.00 4.90 7.03
C GLY A 36 -10.22 4.26 5.66
N LEU A 37 -9.63 3.09 5.41
CA LEU A 37 -9.85 2.33 4.17
C LEU A 37 -11.28 1.77 4.09
N LYS A 38 -11.80 1.21 5.20
CA LYS A 38 -13.21 0.73 5.28
C LYS A 38 -14.20 1.86 5.02
N GLN A 39 -13.99 3.01 5.64
CA GLN A 39 -14.80 4.22 5.42
C GLN A 39 -14.72 4.72 3.99
N LEU A 40 -13.51 4.77 3.41
CA LEU A 40 -13.31 5.20 2.03
C LEU A 40 -14.06 4.28 1.07
N ARG A 41 -13.96 2.97 1.25
CA ARG A 41 -14.66 1.97 0.44
C ARG A 41 -16.18 2.16 0.50
N LYS A 42 -16.72 2.27 1.72
CA LYS A 42 -18.16 2.51 1.93
C LYS A 42 -18.60 3.77 1.19
N ARG A 43 -17.84 4.86 1.34
CA ARG A 43 -18.17 6.14 0.73
C ARG A 43 -18.12 6.10 -0.79
N VAL A 44 -17.14 5.41 -1.38
CA VAL A 44 -17.05 5.24 -2.83
C VAL A 44 -18.27 4.50 -3.36
N LYS A 45 -18.66 3.38 -2.73
CA LYS A 45 -19.85 2.61 -3.12
C LYS A 45 -21.12 3.47 -3.09
N GLU A 46 -21.37 4.17 -1.98
CA GLU A 46 -22.52 5.07 -1.85
C GLU A 46 -22.56 6.15 -2.93
N VAL A 47 -21.42 6.77 -3.22
CA VAL A 47 -21.33 7.85 -4.20
C VAL A 47 -21.58 7.33 -5.62
N ILE A 48 -20.96 6.22 -6.03
CA ILE A 48 -21.16 5.72 -7.40
C ILE A 48 -22.60 5.23 -7.63
N GLU A 49 -23.22 4.58 -6.64
CA GLU A 49 -24.60 4.11 -6.73
C GLU A 49 -25.55 5.31 -6.78
N GLY A 50 -25.31 6.33 -5.96
CA GLY A 50 -26.07 7.57 -6.00
C GLY A 50 -25.96 8.32 -7.33
N GLN A 51 -24.74 8.44 -7.88
CA GLN A 51 -24.54 9.10 -9.18
C GLN A 51 -25.18 8.29 -10.33
N ALA A 52 -25.07 6.97 -10.31
CA ALA A 52 -25.71 6.12 -11.32
C ALA A 52 -27.23 6.26 -11.28
N ALA A 53 -27.84 6.25 -10.08
CA ALA A 53 -29.28 6.41 -9.91
C ALA A 53 -29.80 7.75 -10.47
N VAL A 54 -29.08 8.86 -10.25
CA VAL A 54 -29.44 10.18 -10.82
C VAL A 54 -29.54 10.14 -12.34
N HIS A 55 -28.67 9.37 -13.00
CA HIS A 55 -28.65 9.22 -14.46
C HIS A 55 -29.47 8.03 -14.98
N ARG A 56 -30.24 7.35 -14.12
CA ARG A 56 -31.00 6.13 -14.45
C ARG A 56 -30.10 5.02 -15.01
N CYS A 57 -28.88 4.94 -14.49
CA CYS A 57 -27.89 3.91 -14.78
C CYS A 57 -27.71 2.97 -13.57
N ASN A 58 -27.07 1.83 -13.82
CA ASN A 58 -26.59 0.94 -12.76
C ASN A 58 -25.07 1.10 -12.60
N ALA A 59 -24.58 1.02 -11.38
CA ALA A 59 -23.15 0.95 -11.08
C ALA A 59 -22.84 -0.32 -10.29
N TYR A 60 -21.71 -0.92 -10.59
CA TYR A 60 -21.19 -2.09 -9.90
C TYR A 60 -19.81 -1.73 -9.34
N PHE A 61 -19.61 -1.93 -8.05
CA PHE A 61 -18.32 -1.77 -7.40
C PHE A 61 -17.69 -3.15 -7.23
N ASP A 62 -16.91 -3.57 -8.23
CA ASP A 62 -16.20 -4.84 -8.17
C ASP A 62 -14.80 -4.64 -7.56
N ARG A 63 -14.57 -5.32 -6.44
CA ARG A 63 -13.25 -5.56 -5.87
C ARG A 63 -13.28 -6.99 -5.36
N THR A 64 -12.30 -7.79 -5.80
CA THR A 64 -11.94 -9.06 -5.21
C THR A 64 -11.85 -8.89 -3.69
N GLU A 65 -12.67 -9.65 -2.96
CA GLU A 65 -12.84 -9.53 -1.51
C GLU A 65 -11.64 -10.04 -0.69
N ASP A 66 -10.58 -10.55 -1.31
CA ASP A 66 -9.67 -11.45 -0.59
C ASP A 66 -8.62 -10.80 0.32
N TYR A 67 -8.33 -9.50 0.22
CA TYR A 67 -7.24 -8.93 1.02
C TYR A 67 -7.61 -7.55 1.58
N LEU A 68 -8.21 -7.55 2.77
CA LEU A 68 -8.25 -6.36 3.63
C LEU A 68 -6.86 -6.12 4.19
N LEU A 69 -5.94 -5.59 3.38
CA LEU A 69 -4.63 -5.16 3.86
C LEU A 69 -4.82 -4.15 5.00
N PRO A 70 -4.38 -4.47 6.24
CA PRO A 70 -4.43 -3.53 7.34
C PRO A 70 -3.48 -2.39 7.03
N ALA A 71 -3.80 -1.19 7.50
CA ALA A 71 -2.95 -0.07 7.23
C ALA A 71 -1.76 -0.02 8.19
N VAL A 72 -0.64 -0.53 7.70
CA VAL A 72 0.73 -0.04 7.91
C VAL A 72 1.38 -0.16 6.52
N VAL A 73 1.62 0.95 5.82
CA VAL A 73 2.16 0.89 4.44
C VAL A 73 3.68 0.97 4.48
N ASN A 74 4.34 -0.17 4.67
CA ASN A 74 5.74 -0.40 4.31
C ASN A 74 5.78 -1.72 3.51
N ASP A 75 5.69 -1.59 2.19
CA ASP A 75 5.49 -2.66 1.20
C ASP A 75 4.18 -3.46 1.34
N GLU A 76 3.49 -3.70 0.21
CA GLU A 76 2.19 -4.39 0.20
C GLU A 76 2.33 -5.84 0.71
N ASP A 77 3.49 -6.44 0.48
CA ASP A 77 3.73 -7.84 0.78
C ASP A 77 4.13 -8.08 2.24
N PHE A 78 4.84 -7.14 2.89
CA PHE A 78 5.31 -7.36 4.27
C PHE A 78 4.17 -7.32 5.30
N ALA A 79 3.14 -6.52 5.03
CA ALA A 79 1.97 -6.37 5.91
C ALA A 79 1.27 -7.71 6.17
N PHE A 80 1.29 -8.65 5.21
CA PHE A 80 0.72 -9.98 5.39
C PHE A 80 1.39 -10.80 6.50
N TYR A 81 2.70 -10.68 6.67
CA TYR A 81 3.40 -11.37 7.76
C TYR A 81 2.97 -10.83 9.13
N GLN A 82 2.74 -9.52 9.22
CA GLN A 82 2.36 -8.84 10.47
C GLN A 82 0.94 -9.18 10.96
N GLU A 83 0.09 -9.79 10.13
CA GLU A 83 -1.21 -10.31 10.55
C GLU A 83 -1.09 -11.58 11.39
N VAL A 84 -0.07 -12.39 11.11
CA VAL A 84 0.11 -13.72 11.72
C VAL A 84 1.02 -13.64 12.94
N ILE A 85 2.08 -12.84 12.87
CA ILE A 85 3.06 -12.68 13.93
C ILE A 85 3.38 -11.20 14.17
N PRO A 86 3.60 -10.76 15.43
CA PRO A 86 4.11 -9.41 15.69
C PRO A 86 5.43 -9.22 14.94
N GLY A 87 5.53 -8.16 14.13
CA GLY A 87 6.70 -7.85 13.33
C GLY A 87 6.94 -6.36 13.21
N VAL A 88 8.16 -5.97 12.86
CA VAL A 88 8.56 -4.59 12.65
C VAL A 88 9.24 -4.45 11.29
N MET A 89 8.97 -3.34 10.61
CA MET A 89 9.63 -2.93 9.38
C MET A 89 10.16 -1.51 9.57
N PHE A 90 11.43 -1.29 9.24
CA PHE A 90 12.09 0.01 9.36
C PHE A 90 12.82 0.36 8.07
N SER A 91 13.02 1.65 7.82
CA SER A 91 13.77 2.14 6.67
C SER A 91 15.18 2.55 7.09
N ILE A 92 16.17 2.19 6.26
CA ILE A 92 17.55 2.63 6.41
C ILE A 92 17.79 3.76 5.40
N GLY A 93 18.35 4.88 5.88
CA GLY A 93 18.66 6.02 5.04
C GLY A 93 19.82 5.70 4.10
N ILE A 94 19.56 5.74 2.78
CA ILE A 94 20.58 5.46 1.74
C ILE A 94 21.07 6.72 1.01
N ARG A 95 20.51 7.90 1.33
CA ARG A 95 20.80 9.13 0.58
C ARG A 95 22.23 9.60 0.86
N ASN A 96 23.04 9.72 -0.20
CA ASN A 96 24.40 10.22 -0.14
C ASN A 96 24.74 11.03 -1.41
N GLU A 97 24.94 12.34 -1.25
CA GLU A 97 25.22 13.26 -2.37
C GLU A 97 26.64 13.10 -2.94
N LEU A 98 27.61 12.61 -2.15
CA LEU A 98 29.00 12.44 -2.58
C LEU A 98 29.16 11.33 -3.62
N VAL A 99 28.38 10.26 -3.48
CA VAL A 99 28.40 9.09 -4.38
C VAL A 99 27.23 9.08 -5.36
N GLY A 100 26.35 10.09 -5.32
CA GLY A 100 25.21 10.23 -6.23
C GLY A 100 23.99 9.38 -5.89
N SER A 101 23.91 8.79 -4.69
CA SER A 101 22.71 8.10 -4.21
C SER A 101 21.66 9.13 -3.77
N VAL A 102 21.00 9.76 -4.74
CA VAL A 102 20.04 10.86 -4.51
C VAL A 102 18.68 10.64 -5.14
N HIS A 103 18.56 9.61 -5.98
CA HIS A 103 17.34 9.28 -6.71
C HIS A 103 16.51 8.24 -5.94
N SER A 104 15.20 8.44 -5.89
CA SER A 104 14.27 7.52 -5.22
C SER A 104 14.24 6.14 -5.90
N PRO A 105 13.88 5.07 -5.14
CA PRO A 105 13.49 3.79 -5.72
C PRO A 105 12.46 3.96 -6.83
N HIS A 106 12.53 3.12 -7.87
CA HIS A 106 11.76 3.18 -9.12
C HIS A 106 12.17 4.25 -10.14
N SER A 107 13.20 5.05 -9.86
CA SER A 107 13.85 5.90 -10.87
C SER A 107 14.78 5.07 -11.77
N PRO A 108 14.86 5.34 -13.08
CA PRO A 108 15.90 4.73 -13.95
C PRO A 108 17.32 5.18 -13.57
N HIS A 109 17.46 6.24 -12.78
CA HIS A 109 18.74 6.73 -12.25
C HIS A 109 19.00 6.28 -10.82
N PHE A 110 18.22 5.31 -10.31
CA PHE A 110 18.42 4.80 -8.96
C PHE A 110 19.83 4.21 -8.82
N PHE A 111 20.50 4.63 -7.75
CA PHE A 111 21.83 4.15 -7.37
C PHE A 111 21.86 3.97 -5.85
N LEU A 112 22.31 2.81 -5.40
CA LEU A 112 22.40 2.46 -3.97
C LEU A 112 23.82 2.73 -3.49
N ASP A 113 23.94 3.50 -2.40
CA ASP A 113 25.18 3.58 -1.64
C ASP A 113 25.39 2.26 -0.88
N GLU A 114 26.32 1.41 -1.32
CA GLU A 114 26.56 0.09 -0.71
C GLU A 114 27.26 0.18 0.65
N ASP A 115 27.83 1.33 1.02
CA ASP A 115 28.45 1.54 2.33
C ASP A 115 27.42 1.48 3.49
N VAL A 116 26.12 1.58 3.18
CA VAL A 116 25.03 1.42 4.15
C VAL A 116 24.66 -0.05 4.41
N LEU A 117 25.08 -0.99 3.54
CA LEU A 117 24.73 -2.41 3.69
C LEU A 117 25.24 -3.01 5.01
N PRO A 118 26.49 -2.76 5.44
CA PRO A 118 26.96 -3.25 6.75
C PRO A 118 26.14 -2.69 7.93
N ILE A 119 25.66 -1.45 7.84
CA ILE A 119 24.81 -0.84 8.87
C ILE A 119 23.48 -1.59 8.97
N GLY A 120 22.87 -1.90 7.82
CA GLY A 120 21.62 -2.67 7.78
C GLY A 120 21.77 -4.08 8.32
N ALA A 121 22.86 -4.77 7.97
CA ALA A 121 23.17 -6.10 8.48
C ALA A 121 23.38 -6.07 10.00
N ALA A 122 24.22 -5.16 10.50
CA ALA A 122 24.48 -5.00 11.92
C ALA A 122 23.21 -4.68 12.73
N LEU A 123 22.34 -3.81 12.21
CA LEU A 123 21.06 -3.50 12.85
C LEU A 123 20.16 -4.73 12.97
N HIS A 124 20.00 -5.52 11.90
CA HIS A 124 19.20 -6.75 11.95
C HIS A 124 19.79 -7.77 12.93
N THR A 125 21.11 -7.97 12.91
CA THR A 125 21.78 -8.88 13.85
C THR A 125 21.59 -8.43 15.29
N ALA A 126 21.82 -7.15 15.60
CA ALA A 126 21.66 -6.64 16.95
C ALA A 126 20.21 -6.77 17.45
N LEU A 127 19.21 -6.50 16.60
CA LEU A 127 17.81 -6.69 16.97
C LEU A 127 17.47 -8.17 17.25
N ALA A 128 18.02 -9.08 16.45
CA ALA A 128 17.84 -10.51 16.67
C ALA A 128 18.51 -10.98 17.97
N GLU A 129 19.74 -10.52 18.24
CA GLU A 129 20.45 -10.82 19.49
C GLU A 129 19.68 -10.31 20.71
N ILE A 130 19.27 -9.04 20.72
CA ILE A 130 18.48 -8.45 21.81
C ILE A 130 17.19 -9.24 22.04
N TYR A 131 16.45 -9.54 20.97
CA TYR A 131 15.21 -10.30 21.08
C TYR A 131 15.42 -11.69 21.67
N LEU A 132 16.46 -12.41 21.22
CA LEU A 132 16.78 -13.73 21.72
C LEU A 132 17.25 -13.69 23.18
N ASP A 133 18.08 -12.73 23.57
CA ASP A 133 18.53 -12.58 24.96
C ASP A 133 17.37 -12.29 25.91
N GLU A 134 16.41 -11.44 25.50
CA GLU A 134 15.21 -11.15 26.29
C GLU A 134 14.25 -12.36 26.39
N HIS A 135 14.24 -13.25 25.39
CA HIS A 135 13.27 -14.35 25.29
C HIS A 135 13.88 -15.76 25.48
N GLN A 136 15.17 -15.86 25.79
CA GLN A 136 15.86 -17.14 26.07
C GLN A 136 15.44 -17.76 27.42
N ASN A 137 14.83 -16.99 28.32
CA ASN A 137 14.25 -17.49 29.57
C ASN A 137 12.78 -17.08 29.71
N PRO A 138 11.83 -17.80 29.08
CA PRO A 138 10.45 -17.68 29.49
C PRO A 138 10.38 -18.21 30.93
N THR A 139 10.19 -17.33 31.91
CA THR A 139 9.68 -17.76 33.21
C THR A 139 8.34 -18.44 32.93
N LEU A 140 8.34 -19.77 32.89
CA LEU A 140 7.12 -20.56 32.81
C LEU A 140 6.21 -20.17 33.99
N PRO A 141 4.88 -20.11 33.79
CA PRO A 141 3.95 -20.11 34.92
C PRO A 141 4.07 -21.39 35.75
#